data_AF-A0A354EJP7-F1
#
_entry.id   AF-A0A354EJP7-F1
#
_cell.length_a   1.000
_cell.length_b   1.000
_cell.length_c   1.000
_cell.angle_alpha   90.00
_cell.angle_beta   90.00
_cell.angle_gamma   90.00
#
_symmetry.space_group_name_H-M   'P 1'
#
loop_
_entity.id
_entity.type
_entity.pdbx_description
1 polymer ?
#
loop_
_entity_poly.entity_id
_entity_poly.type
_entity_poly.pdbx_seq_one_letter_code
_entity_poly.pdbx_strand_id
1 'polypeptide(L)'
;MSQEIETIKSKLNIVDLVGEYVRLQKAGNNWKACCPFHNEKTPSFSVSEDKQFWHCFGCGKGGDIFGFLMEIEGMSFREALENLAQRSGVELPKYSQKETISNLEKNKIEEILEWSTRFYEKQLWETENGKKNLQYLRERGLTEDIIREFRLGYAPGGWRNILQFLIGKNYITGDILRSGLIIQKEGNGQGSENFYDRFRNRIMFPISNPTGKIIGYSARIAPGEDESQAKYINTPETEVYHKSNVLYGIDKAKM
;
A
#
# COMPACT_ATOMS: atom_id res chain seq x y z
N MET A 1 10.40 14.38 -18.29
CA MET A 1 10.06 14.30 -16.85
C MET A 1 10.83 15.31 -16.01
N SER A 2 12.15 15.45 -16.15
CA SER A 2 12.92 16.45 -15.37
C SER A 2 12.50 17.89 -15.68
N GLN A 3 12.28 18.23 -16.95
CA GLN A 3 11.89 19.57 -17.38
C GLN A 3 10.51 19.98 -16.83
N GLU A 4 9.54 19.08 -16.81
CA GLU A 4 8.20 19.34 -16.32
C GLU A 4 8.19 19.52 -14.80
N ILE A 5 8.97 18.70 -14.07
CA ILE A 5 9.15 18.85 -12.63
C ILE A 5 9.74 20.23 -12.30
N GLU A 6 10.79 20.65 -13.00
CA GLU A 6 11.38 21.98 -12.82
C GLU A 6 10.39 23.10 -13.16
N THR A 7 9.58 22.92 -14.20
CA THR A 7 8.55 23.90 -14.61
C THR A 7 7.44 24.01 -13.56
N ILE A 8 7.03 22.89 -12.94
CA ILE A 8 6.05 22.91 -11.86
C ILE A 8 6.64 23.61 -10.63
N LYS A 9 7.88 23.30 -10.26
CA LYS A 9 8.59 23.93 -9.13
C LYS A 9 8.80 25.43 -9.32
N SER A 10 8.95 25.90 -10.57
CA SER A 10 9.12 27.33 -10.83
C SER A 10 7.81 28.12 -10.83
N LYS A 11 6.66 27.44 -11.00
CA LYS A 11 5.34 28.08 -11.04
C LYS A 11 4.60 28.09 -9.70
N LEU A 12 4.93 27.18 -8.79
CA LEU A 12 4.25 27.05 -7.51
C LEU A 12 5.19 27.46 -6.38
N ASN A 13 4.63 28.21 -5.42
CA ASN A 13 5.35 28.58 -4.21
C ASN A 13 4.97 27.63 -3.07
N ILE A 14 5.97 27.06 -2.40
CA ILE A 14 5.77 26.15 -1.27
C ILE A 14 5.06 26.81 -0.09
N VAL A 15 5.23 28.11 0.13
CA VAL A 15 4.56 28.83 1.21
C VAL A 15 3.06 28.88 0.97
N ASP A 16 2.64 29.13 -0.27
CA ASP A 16 1.24 29.17 -0.66
C ASP A 16 0.62 27.78 -0.51
N LEU A 17 1.27 26.75 -1.06
CA LEU A 17 0.81 25.37 -0.99
C LEU A 17 0.65 24.90 0.46
N VAL A 18 1.66 25.10 1.30
CA VAL A 18 1.62 24.69 2.71
C VAL A 18 0.62 25.52 3.52
N GLY A 19 0.47 26.80 3.18
CA GLY A 19 -0.47 27.73 3.78
C GLY A 19 -1.94 27.31 3.64
N GLU A 20 -2.27 26.50 2.63
CA GLU A 20 -3.60 25.89 2.47
C GLU A 20 -3.92 24.89 3.59
N TYR A 21 -2.91 24.23 4.15
CA TYR A 21 -3.06 23.16 5.14
C TYR A 21 -2.79 23.63 6.56
N VAL A 22 -1.85 24.56 6.73
CA VAL A 22 -1.36 24.98 8.03
C VAL A 22 -1.25 26.50 8.09
N ARG A 23 -1.68 27.09 9.21
CA ARG A 23 -1.56 28.52 9.44
C ARG A 23 -0.10 28.93 9.68
N LEU A 24 0.57 29.36 8.62
CA LEU A 24 1.94 29.85 8.65
C LEU A 24 2.05 31.27 9.24
N GLN A 25 3.07 31.49 10.07
CA GLN A 25 3.44 32.79 10.62
C GLN A 25 4.84 33.18 10.16
N LYS A 26 5.02 34.42 9.71
CA LYS A 26 6.32 34.90 9.24
C LYS A 26 7.30 35.06 10.41
N ALA A 27 8.50 34.51 10.26
CA ALA A 27 9.56 34.51 11.27
C ALA A 27 10.92 34.74 10.61
N GLY A 28 11.30 36.01 10.45
CA GLY A 28 12.49 36.41 9.70
C GLY A 28 12.33 36.09 8.22
N ASN A 29 13.28 35.36 7.64
CA ASN A 29 13.26 34.93 6.25
C ASN A 29 12.43 33.65 6.00
N ASN A 30 11.99 32.98 7.07
CA ASN A 30 11.21 31.75 6.98
C ASN A 30 9.78 31.96 7.48
N TRP A 31 8.94 30.96 7.26
CA TRP A 31 7.61 30.83 7.81
C TRP A 31 7.59 29.68 8.81
N LYS A 32 6.84 29.82 9.91
CA LYS A 32 6.75 28.81 10.97
C LYS A 32 5.32 28.43 11.30
N ALA A 33 5.12 27.19 11.72
CA ALA A 33 3.88 26.68 12.29
C ALA A 33 4.15 25.50 13.24
N CYS A 34 3.11 25.01 13.92
CA CYS A 34 3.14 23.67 14.48
C CYS A 34 3.11 22.63 13.35
N CYS A 35 3.87 21.56 13.51
CA CYS A 35 3.97 20.51 12.51
C CYS A 35 2.61 19.82 12.28
N PRO A 36 2.19 19.62 11.02
CA PRO A 36 0.99 18.84 10.73
C PRO A 36 1.23 17.32 10.85
N PHE A 37 2.48 16.88 10.97
CA PHE A 37 2.86 15.46 10.91
C PHE A 37 3.11 14.82 12.29
N HIS A 38 3.20 15.63 13.35
CA HIS A 38 3.32 15.15 14.73
C HIS A 38 2.70 16.14 15.69
N ASN A 39 2.30 15.68 16.87
CA ASN A 39 1.61 16.51 17.85
C ASN A 39 2.60 17.31 18.70
N GLU A 40 2.55 18.64 18.64
CA GLU A 40 3.39 19.55 19.41
C GLU A 40 2.67 20.84 19.82
N LYS A 41 3.18 21.50 20.87
CA LYS A 41 2.66 22.79 21.35
C LYS A 41 3.48 23.99 20.90
N THR A 42 4.74 23.77 20.53
CA THR A 42 5.67 24.82 20.11
C THR A 42 5.96 24.70 18.63
N PRO A 43 5.89 25.77 17.83
CA PRO A 43 6.15 25.72 16.40
C PRO A 43 7.56 25.21 16.05
N SER A 44 7.68 23.99 15.52
CA SER A 44 8.95 23.44 15.02
C SER A 44 8.99 23.26 13.50
N PHE A 45 7.86 23.44 12.83
CA PHE A 45 7.75 23.34 11.39
C PHE A 45 8.14 24.66 10.72
N SER A 46 9.11 24.62 9.81
CA SER A 46 9.68 25.78 9.14
C SER A 46 9.61 25.61 7.63
N VAL A 47 9.16 26.64 6.92
CA VAL A 47 9.12 26.71 5.46
C VAL A 47 9.99 27.85 4.99
N SER A 48 10.92 27.56 4.09
CA SER A 48 11.84 28.50 3.48
C SER A 48 11.36 28.78 2.06
N GLU A 49 10.91 30.02 1.86
CA GLU A 49 10.38 30.49 0.57
C GLU A 49 11.49 30.62 -0.48
N ASP A 50 12.66 31.09 -0.06
CA ASP A 50 13.86 31.22 -0.89
C ASP A 50 14.39 29.85 -1.37
N LYS A 51 14.36 28.83 -0.51
CA LYS A 51 14.83 27.48 -0.86
C LYS A 51 13.74 26.60 -1.43
N GLN A 52 12.48 27.05 -1.44
CA GLN A 52 11.31 26.25 -1.81
C GLN A 52 11.31 24.89 -1.10
N PHE A 53 11.55 24.92 0.22
CA PHE A 53 11.77 23.73 1.04
C PHE A 53 11.15 23.87 2.43
N TRP A 54 10.63 22.77 2.98
CA TRP A 54 10.12 22.72 4.36
C TRP A 54 10.91 21.71 5.19
N HIS A 55 10.99 21.97 6.49
CA HIS A 55 11.60 21.07 7.45
C HIS A 55 10.97 21.25 8.82
N CYS A 56 10.70 20.13 9.49
CA CYS A 56 10.28 20.11 10.87
C CYS A 56 11.45 19.79 11.79
N PHE A 57 11.81 20.72 12.66
CA PHE A 57 12.88 20.52 13.65
C PHE A 57 12.48 19.61 14.81
N GLY A 58 11.19 19.29 14.97
CA GLY A 58 10.69 18.36 15.98
C GLY A 58 10.78 16.90 15.56
N CYS A 59 10.27 16.56 14.36
CA CYS A 59 10.22 15.17 13.87
C CYS A 59 11.25 14.84 12.78
N GLY A 60 12.03 15.81 12.29
CA GLY A 60 13.09 15.61 11.29
C GLY A 60 12.59 15.47 9.85
N LYS A 61 11.27 15.44 9.61
CA LYS A 61 10.72 15.38 8.26
C LYS A 61 11.01 16.67 7.49
N GLY A 62 11.25 16.56 6.19
CA GLY A 62 11.47 17.69 5.31
C GLY A 62 11.38 17.32 3.84
N GLY A 63 11.16 18.30 2.98
CA GLY A 63 11.00 18.06 1.55
C GLY A 63 10.69 19.32 0.75
N ASP A 64 10.48 19.12 -0.55
CA ASP A 64 9.95 20.14 -1.45
C ASP A 64 8.41 20.09 -1.50
N ILE A 65 7.81 20.81 -2.47
CA ILE A 65 6.37 20.84 -2.70
C ILE A 65 5.75 19.46 -2.93
N PHE A 66 6.46 18.54 -3.60
CA PHE A 66 5.98 17.18 -3.84
C PHE A 66 6.04 16.37 -2.55
N GLY A 67 7.18 16.44 -1.85
CA GLY A 67 7.36 15.78 -0.57
C GLY A 67 6.32 16.19 0.46
N PHE A 68 5.91 17.47 0.47
CA PHE A 68 4.83 17.92 1.36
C PHE A 68 3.50 17.23 1.07
N LEU A 69 3.05 17.23 -0.21
CA LEU A 69 1.79 16.60 -0.60
C LEU A 69 1.79 15.10 -0.36
N MET A 70 2.90 14.44 -0.66
CA MET A 70 3.05 13.01 -0.41
C MET A 70 2.87 12.68 1.07
N GLU A 71 3.45 13.49 1.96
CA GLU A 71 3.33 13.30 3.41
C GLU A 71 1.94 13.65 3.96
N ILE A 72 1.33 14.76 3.50
CA ILE A 72 0.08 15.27 4.08
C ILE A 72 -1.17 14.55 3.54
N GLU A 73 -1.15 14.13 2.28
CA GLU A 73 -2.29 13.44 1.63
C GLU A 73 -2.06 11.92 1.52
N GLY A 74 -0.89 11.40 1.88
CA GLY A 74 -0.53 10.00 1.68
C GLY A 74 -0.43 9.60 0.20
N MET A 75 -0.15 10.58 -0.68
CA MET A 75 -0.06 10.39 -2.12
C MET A 75 1.29 9.78 -2.52
N SER A 76 1.27 9.00 -3.60
CA SER A 76 2.49 8.65 -4.34
C SER A 76 3.07 9.88 -5.05
N PHE A 77 4.36 9.81 -5.41
CA PHE A 77 5.01 10.89 -6.18
C PHE A 77 4.28 11.22 -7.48
N ARG A 78 3.66 10.22 -8.13
CA ARG A 78 2.89 10.40 -9.36
C ARG A 78 1.61 11.18 -9.12
N GLU A 79 0.85 10.82 -8.09
CA GLU A 79 -0.37 11.55 -7.71
C GLU A 79 -0.04 13.00 -7.35
N ALA A 80 1.05 13.23 -6.61
CA ALA A 80 1.54 14.57 -6.32
C ALA A 80 1.97 15.32 -7.60
N LEU A 81 2.60 14.63 -8.56
CA LEU A 81 3.01 15.21 -9.85
C LEU A 81 1.80 15.64 -10.69
N GLU A 82 0.79 14.77 -10.82
CA GLU A 82 -0.44 15.07 -11.56
C GLU A 82 -1.24 16.20 -10.89
N ASN A 83 -1.32 16.20 -9.56
CA ASN A 83 -1.98 17.25 -8.78
C ASN A 83 -1.31 18.61 -8.97
N LEU A 84 0.01 18.69 -8.78
CA LEU A 84 0.77 19.94 -8.92
C LEU A 84 0.87 20.41 -10.38
N ALA A 85 0.90 19.49 -11.35
CA ALA A 85 0.81 19.84 -12.77
C ALA A 85 -0.53 20.53 -13.10
N GLN A 86 -1.64 20.01 -12.58
CA GLN A 86 -2.95 20.63 -12.75
C GLN A 86 -3.02 22.03 -12.11
N ARG A 87 -2.47 22.19 -10.89
CA ARG A 87 -2.45 23.49 -10.19
C ARG A 87 -1.57 24.52 -10.90
N SER A 88 -0.46 24.10 -11.50
CA SER A 88 0.48 24.96 -12.21
C SER A 88 0.14 25.19 -13.69
N GLY A 89 -0.92 24.54 -14.20
CA GLY A 89 -1.25 24.54 -15.62
C GLY A 89 -0.10 24.03 -16.49
N VAL A 90 0.73 23.13 -15.96
CA VAL A 90 1.76 22.43 -16.74
C VAL A 90 1.10 21.20 -17.34
N GLU A 91 1.05 21.13 -18.66
CA GLU A 91 0.65 19.90 -19.33
C GLU A 91 1.77 18.89 -19.17
N LEU A 92 1.52 17.85 -18.37
CA LEU A 92 2.37 16.67 -18.41
C LEU A 92 2.21 16.03 -19.79
N PRO A 93 3.30 15.55 -20.42
CA PRO A 93 3.18 14.74 -21.61
C PRO A 93 2.17 13.64 -21.33
N LYS A 94 1.11 13.58 -22.13
CA LYS A 94 0.09 12.53 -22.03
C LYS A 94 0.85 11.22 -22.12
N TYR A 95 0.97 10.54 -20.98
CA TYR A 95 1.32 9.14 -20.96
C TYR A 95 0.47 8.45 -22.02
N SER A 96 1.07 7.52 -22.77
CA SER A 96 0.30 6.76 -23.74
C SER A 96 -0.96 6.24 -23.03
N GLN A 97 -2.14 6.21 -23.68
CA GLN A 97 -3.36 5.70 -23.02
C GLN A 97 -3.09 4.36 -22.32
N LYS A 98 -2.18 3.57 -22.89
CA LYS A 98 -1.63 2.33 -22.35
C LYS A 98 -1.02 2.46 -20.94
N GLU A 99 -0.24 3.50 -20.65
CA GLU A 99 0.38 3.72 -19.34
C GLU A 99 -0.63 4.21 -18.29
N THR A 100 -1.59 5.07 -18.65
CA THR A 100 -2.67 5.47 -17.74
C THR A 100 -3.56 4.27 -17.39
N ILE A 101 -3.94 3.46 -18.38
CA ILE A 101 -4.69 2.21 -18.18
C ILE A 101 -3.88 1.27 -17.29
N SER A 102 -2.58 1.09 -17.56
CA SER A 102 -1.71 0.22 -16.76
C SER A 102 -1.68 0.61 -15.27
N ASN A 103 -1.64 1.90 -14.94
CA ASN A 103 -1.66 2.33 -13.53
C ASN A 103 -3.03 2.16 -12.87
N LEU A 104 -4.13 2.41 -13.59
CA LEU A 104 -5.48 2.17 -13.08
C LEU A 104 -5.68 0.68 -12.75
N GLU A 105 -5.17 -0.20 -13.61
CA GLU A 105 -5.20 -1.63 -13.38
C GLU A 105 -4.36 -2.04 -12.17
N LYS A 106 -3.15 -1.47 -12.00
CA LYS A 106 -2.31 -1.71 -10.81
C LYS A 106 -2.99 -1.25 -9.53
N ASN A 107 -3.54 -0.05 -9.51
CA ASN A 107 -4.27 0.49 -8.35
C ASN A 107 -5.45 -0.41 -7.97
N LYS A 108 -6.18 -0.94 -8.97
CA LYS A 108 -7.28 -1.87 -8.73
C LYS A 108 -6.80 -3.19 -8.12
N ILE A 109 -5.67 -3.72 -8.56
CA ILE A 109 -5.07 -4.93 -7.97
C ILE A 109 -4.62 -4.65 -6.53
N GLU A 110 -3.96 -3.51 -6.26
CA GLU A 110 -3.57 -3.11 -4.91
C GLU A 110 -4.79 -3.00 -3.97
N GLU A 111 -5.92 -2.46 -4.46
CA GLU A 111 -7.16 -2.36 -3.68
C GLU A 111 -7.76 -3.75 -3.36
N ILE A 112 -7.76 -4.67 -4.34
CA ILE A 112 -8.18 -6.07 -4.14
C ILE A 112 -7.31 -6.73 -3.07
N LEU A 113 -5.99 -6.51 -3.12
CA LEU A 113 -5.05 -7.07 -2.16
C LEU A 113 -5.24 -6.48 -0.76
N GLU A 114 -5.55 -5.19 -0.64
CA GLU A 114 -5.88 -4.54 0.63
C GLU A 114 -7.15 -5.13 1.25
N TRP A 115 -8.23 -5.27 0.48
CA TRP A 115 -9.46 -5.92 0.95
C TRP A 115 -9.23 -7.37 1.37
N SER A 116 -8.39 -8.08 0.62
CA SER A 116 -8.01 -9.45 0.94
C SER A 116 -7.20 -9.55 2.23
N THR A 117 -6.33 -8.58 2.49
CA THR A 117 -5.54 -8.53 3.72
C THR A 117 -6.47 -8.40 4.91
N ARG A 118 -7.42 -7.46 4.86
CA ARG A 118 -8.44 -7.28 5.91
C ARG A 118 -9.28 -8.54 6.12
N PHE A 119 -9.63 -9.24 5.04
CA PHE A 119 -10.32 -10.52 5.13
C PHE A 119 -9.49 -11.55 5.90
N TYR A 120 -8.21 -11.75 5.53
CA TYR A 120 -7.36 -12.73 6.19
C TYR A 120 -7.01 -12.36 7.64
N GLU A 121 -6.81 -11.07 7.94
CA GLU A 121 -6.66 -10.57 9.32
C GLU A 121 -7.89 -10.97 10.14
N LYS A 122 -9.09 -10.65 9.65
CA LYS A 122 -10.35 -11.01 10.30
C LYS A 122 -10.46 -12.51 10.54
N GLN A 123 -10.11 -13.32 9.54
CA GLN A 123 -10.13 -14.78 9.65
C GLN A 123 -9.19 -15.28 10.75
N LEU A 124 -7.99 -14.70 10.89
CA LEU A 124 -7.02 -15.07 11.93
C LEU A 124 -7.54 -14.74 13.34
N TRP A 125 -8.09 -13.55 13.53
CA TRP A 125 -8.46 -13.05 14.86
C TRP A 125 -9.83 -13.57 15.35
N GLU A 126 -10.79 -13.74 14.45
CA GLU A 126 -12.19 -13.93 14.85
C GLU A 126 -12.67 -15.38 14.75
N THR A 127 -12.04 -16.23 13.93
CA THR A 127 -12.50 -17.62 13.73
C THR A 127 -11.79 -18.61 14.64
N GLU A 128 -12.43 -19.75 14.91
CA GLU A 128 -11.82 -20.82 15.73
C GLU A 128 -10.52 -21.36 15.10
N ASN A 129 -10.52 -21.60 13.78
CA ASN A 129 -9.32 -22.06 13.07
C ASN A 129 -8.24 -20.97 13.01
N GLY A 130 -8.65 -19.70 12.89
CA GLY A 130 -7.73 -18.56 13.02
C GLY A 130 -7.04 -18.54 14.38
N LYS A 131 -7.81 -18.67 15.47
CA LYS A 131 -7.28 -18.67 16.85
C LYS A 131 -6.27 -19.79 17.11
N LYS A 132 -6.47 -20.99 16.52
CA LYS A 132 -5.47 -22.07 16.56
C LYS A 132 -4.15 -21.68 15.88
N ASN A 133 -4.23 -21.02 14.73
CA ASN A 133 -3.05 -20.54 14.02
C ASN A 133 -2.38 -19.36 14.73
N LEU A 134 -3.17 -18.48 15.37
CA LEU A 134 -2.68 -17.41 16.22
C LEU A 134 -1.90 -17.95 17.42
N GLN A 135 -2.41 -19.01 18.07
CA GLN A 135 -1.70 -19.71 19.14
C GLN A 135 -0.35 -20.25 18.65
N TYR A 136 -0.32 -20.90 17.48
CA TYR A 136 0.92 -21.37 16.87
C TYR A 136 1.91 -20.21 16.58
N LEU A 137 1.44 -19.05 16.12
CA LEU A 137 2.31 -17.88 15.92
C LEU A 137 2.91 -17.37 17.24
N ARG A 138 2.13 -17.36 18.33
CA ARG A 138 2.60 -16.99 19.66
C ARG A 138 3.65 -17.97 20.19
N GLU A 139 3.43 -19.27 20.02
CA GLU A 139 4.41 -20.32 20.38
C GLU A 139 5.72 -20.21 19.59
N ARG A 140 5.67 -19.60 18.40
CA ARG A 140 6.84 -19.28 17.57
C ARG A 140 7.53 -17.97 17.98
N GLY A 141 7.06 -17.30 19.03
CA GLY A 141 7.65 -16.09 19.60
C GLY A 141 7.14 -14.77 19.01
N LEU A 142 6.08 -14.79 18.19
CA LEU A 142 5.51 -13.54 17.67
C LEU A 142 4.52 -12.95 18.69
N THR A 143 4.76 -11.70 19.08
CA THR A 143 3.82 -10.94 19.92
C THR A 143 2.61 -10.51 19.09
N GLU A 144 1.50 -10.21 19.76
CA GLU A 144 0.30 -9.70 19.06
C GLU A 144 0.58 -8.38 18.33
N ASP A 145 1.43 -7.52 18.89
CA ASP A 145 1.81 -6.26 18.25
C ASP A 145 2.51 -6.51 16.92
N ILE A 146 3.45 -7.47 16.85
CA ILE A 146 4.12 -7.86 15.60
C ILE A 146 3.10 -8.45 14.61
N ILE A 147 2.20 -9.32 15.09
CA ILE A 147 1.18 -9.96 14.24
C ILE A 147 0.26 -8.88 13.62
N ARG A 148 -0.10 -7.85 14.38
CA ARG A 148 -0.91 -6.71 13.90
C ARG A 148 -0.12 -5.78 13.00
N GLU A 149 1.11 -5.44 13.37
CA GLU A 149 1.98 -4.53 12.61
C GLU A 149 2.27 -5.07 11.20
N PHE A 150 2.58 -6.36 11.11
CA PHE A 150 2.79 -7.09 9.85
C PHE A 150 1.50 -7.59 9.22
N ARG A 151 0.35 -7.30 9.83
CA ARG A 151 -1.00 -7.61 9.32
C ARG A 151 -1.17 -9.09 8.95
N LEU A 152 -0.60 -9.98 9.77
CA LEU A 152 -0.68 -11.41 9.49
C LEU A 152 -2.14 -11.86 9.50
N GLY A 153 -2.43 -12.83 8.64
CA GLY A 153 -3.79 -13.33 8.43
C GLY A 153 -3.85 -14.85 8.34
N TYR A 154 -5.05 -15.37 8.13
CA TYR A 154 -5.30 -16.78 7.93
C TYR A 154 -6.22 -16.98 6.72
N ALA A 155 -5.78 -17.80 5.76
CA ALA A 155 -6.61 -18.27 4.66
C ALA A 155 -7.38 -19.52 5.13
N PRO A 156 -8.70 -19.43 5.33
CA PRO A 156 -9.49 -20.57 5.79
C PRO A 156 -9.52 -21.69 4.76
N GLY A 157 -9.84 -22.90 5.22
CA GLY A 157 -10.12 -24.02 4.35
C GLY A 157 -11.35 -23.77 3.49
N GLY A 158 -11.44 -24.49 2.37
CA GLY A 158 -12.49 -24.29 1.37
C GLY A 158 -11.96 -23.69 0.08
N TRP A 159 -12.75 -23.77 -0.98
CA TRP A 159 -12.26 -23.53 -2.34
C TRP A 159 -12.52 -22.11 -2.86
N ARG A 160 -13.40 -21.31 -2.25
CA ARG A 160 -13.90 -20.06 -2.84
C ARG A 160 -14.23 -18.97 -1.81
N ASN A 161 -13.58 -18.99 -0.65
CA ASN A 161 -13.82 -18.03 0.42
C ASN A 161 -13.43 -16.61 0.00
N ILE A 162 -12.18 -16.40 -0.44
CA ILE A 162 -11.74 -15.06 -0.85
C ILE A 162 -12.42 -14.64 -2.16
N LEU A 163 -12.64 -15.59 -3.08
CA LEU A 163 -13.36 -15.33 -4.31
C LEU A 163 -14.77 -14.78 -4.05
N GLN A 164 -15.56 -15.45 -3.21
CA GLN A 164 -16.91 -15.00 -2.89
C GLN A 164 -16.91 -13.67 -2.14
N PHE A 165 -15.97 -13.47 -1.22
CA PHE A 165 -15.82 -12.21 -0.50
C PHE A 165 -15.58 -11.03 -1.47
N LEU A 166 -14.65 -11.17 -2.43
CA LEU A 166 -14.31 -10.12 -3.39
C LEU A 166 -15.41 -9.89 -4.43
N ILE A 167 -16.12 -10.93 -4.86
CA ILE A 167 -17.33 -10.76 -5.69
C ILE A 167 -18.39 -9.96 -4.93
N GLY A 168 -18.59 -10.23 -3.64
CA GLY A 168 -19.47 -9.44 -2.76
C GLY A 168 -19.02 -7.98 -2.57
N LYS A 169 -17.76 -7.66 -2.93
CA LYS A 169 -17.21 -6.29 -3.00
C LYS A 169 -17.28 -5.68 -4.40
N ASN A 170 -17.99 -6.32 -5.33
CA ASN A 170 -18.18 -5.89 -6.72
C ASN A 170 -16.90 -5.95 -7.59
N TYR A 171 -15.91 -6.75 -7.21
CA TYR A 171 -14.77 -7.03 -8.09
C TYR A 171 -15.12 -8.13 -9.10
N ILE A 172 -14.70 -7.95 -10.34
CA ILE A 172 -14.86 -8.95 -11.39
C ILE A 172 -13.77 -10.02 -11.29
N THR A 173 -14.11 -11.26 -11.65
CA THR A 173 -13.19 -12.41 -11.53
C THR A 173 -11.89 -12.23 -12.29
N GLY A 174 -11.89 -11.49 -13.41
CA GLY A 174 -10.68 -11.20 -14.18
C GLY A 174 -9.63 -10.44 -13.37
N ASP A 175 -10.04 -9.42 -12.61
CA ASP A 175 -9.10 -8.65 -11.79
C ASP A 175 -8.63 -9.44 -10.57
N ILE A 176 -9.52 -10.25 -9.99
CA ILE A 176 -9.17 -11.15 -8.88
C ILE A 176 -8.14 -12.19 -9.36
N LEU A 177 -8.28 -12.71 -10.58
CA LEU A 177 -7.31 -13.63 -11.17
C LEU A 177 -5.95 -12.95 -11.37
N ARG A 178 -5.93 -11.73 -11.92
CA ARG A 178 -4.70 -10.93 -12.11
C ARG A 178 -3.97 -10.62 -10.81
N SER A 179 -4.70 -10.43 -9.70
CA SER A 179 -4.10 -10.27 -8.37
C SER A 179 -3.35 -11.50 -7.86
N GLY A 180 -3.52 -12.65 -8.51
CA GLY A 180 -2.90 -13.93 -8.11
C GLY A 180 -3.61 -14.64 -6.96
N LEU A 181 -4.73 -14.13 -6.46
CA LEU A 181 -5.47 -14.70 -5.33
C LEU A 181 -6.27 -15.96 -5.68
N ILE A 182 -6.61 -16.16 -6.94
CA ILE A 182 -7.37 -17.31 -7.43
C ILE A 182 -6.63 -18.02 -8.57
N ILE A 183 -7.03 -19.25 -8.84
CA ILE A 183 -6.55 -20.09 -9.93
C ILE A 183 -7.77 -20.49 -10.76
N GLN A 184 -7.62 -20.45 -12.08
CA GLN A 184 -8.60 -20.98 -13.01
C GLN A 184 -8.40 -22.49 -13.18
N LYS A 185 -9.47 -23.28 -13.13
CA LYS A 185 -9.41 -24.71 -13.43
C LYS A 185 -9.15 -24.94 -14.91
N GLU A 186 -8.46 -26.03 -15.22
CA GLU A 186 -8.35 -26.53 -16.59
C GLU A 186 -9.67 -27.24 -16.96
N GLY A 187 -10.47 -26.68 -17.88
CA GLY A 187 -11.71 -27.28 -18.38
C GLY A 187 -12.83 -26.28 -18.75
N ASN A 188 -13.95 -26.81 -19.26
CA ASN A 188 -15.10 -26.05 -19.79
C ASN A 188 -16.06 -25.51 -18.70
N GLY A 189 -15.55 -25.13 -17.53
CA GLY A 189 -16.37 -24.50 -16.50
C GLY A 189 -16.75 -23.06 -16.88
N GLN A 190 -18.03 -22.70 -16.76
CA GLN A 190 -18.49 -21.32 -16.96
C GLN A 190 -18.66 -20.60 -15.61
N GLY A 191 -18.41 -19.29 -15.59
CA GLY A 191 -18.63 -18.44 -14.41
C GLY A 191 -17.63 -18.63 -13.26
N SER A 192 -18.00 -18.18 -12.06
CA SER A 192 -17.15 -18.21 -10.86
C SER A 192 -16.80 -19.62 -10.37
N GLU A 193 -17.54 -20.64 -10.80
CA GLU A 193 -17.24 -22.04 -10.47
C GLU A 193 -15.95 -22.55 -11.13
N ASN A 194 -15.49 -21.89 -12.19
CA ASN A 194 -14.24 -22.18 -12.85
C ASN A 194 -13.00 -21.71 -12.07
N PHE A 195 -13.20 -20.96 -10.98
CA PHE A 195 -12.11 -20.41 -10.19
C PHE A 195 -12.12 -20.95 -8.77
N TYR A 196 -10.94 -20.98 -8.16
CA TYR A 196 -10.77 -21.34 -6.77
C TYR A 196 -9.61 -20.59 -6.11
N ASP A 197 -9.69 -20.43 -4.79
CA ASP A 197 -8.73 -19.71 -3.96
C ASP A 197 -7.34 -20.35 -4.06
N ARG A 198 -6.30 -19.56 -4.32
CA ARG A 198 -4.91 -20.04 -4.35
C ARG A 198 -4.43 -20.48 -2.96
N PHE A 199 -4.76 -19.69 -1.95
CA PHE A 199 -4.31 -19.89 -0.57
C PHE A 199 -5.43 -20.54 0.24
N ARG A 200 -5.15 -21.70 0.86
CA ARG A 200 -6.12 -22.48 1.64
C ARG A 200 -5.41 -23.20 2.77
N ASN A 201 -5.95 -23.14 3.99
CA ASN A 201 -5.32 -23.65 5.21
C ASN A 201 -3.88 -23.11 5.38
N ARG A 202 -3.71 -21.79 5.24
CA ARG A 202 -2.39 -21.14 5.32
C ARG A 202 -2.42 -19.91 6.21
N ILE A 203 -1.34 -19.71 6.94
CA ILE A 203 -1.02 -18.44 7.58
C ILE A 203 -0.49 -17.50 6.50
N MET A 204 -1.08 -16.32 6.40
CA MET A 204 -0.84 -15.33 5.37
C MET A 204 0.11 -14.26 5.91
N PHE A 205 1.17 -13.99 5.13
CA PHE A 205 2.16 -12.95 5.37
C PHE A 205 2.05 -11.95 4.21
N PRO A 206 1.33 -10.83 4.40
CA PRO A 206 1.20 -9.81 3.36
C PRO A 206 2.57 -9.20 3.02
N ILE A 207 2.83 -9.03 1.74
CA ILE A 207 4.07 -8.44 1.23
C ILE A 207 3.73 -7.04 0.73
N SER A 208 4.38 -6.04 1.30
CA SER A 208 4.21 -4.64 0.95
C SER A 208 5.30 -4.16 -0.01
N ASN A 209 4.97 -3.16 -0.83
CA ASN A 209 5.96 -2.35 -1.51
C ASN A 209 6.62 -1.34 -0.52
N PRO A 210 7.62 -0.55 -0.94
CA PRO A 210 8.26 0.44 -0.07
C PRO A 210 7.36 1.58 0.43
N THR A 211 6.14 1.76 -0.11
CA THR A 211 5.16 2.74 0.38
C THR A 211 4.11 2.09 1.31
N GLY A 212 4.27 0.81 1.65
CA GLY A 212 3.37 0.08 2.54
C GLY A 212 2.11 -0.48 1.87
N LYS A 213 1.96 -0.36 0.55
CA LYS A 213 0.83 -0.95 -0.17
C LYS A 213 1.06 -2.44 -0.38
N ILE A 214 0.01 -3.24 -0.16
CA ILE A 214 0.08 -4.70 -0.30
C ILE A 214 0.13 -5.05 -1.78
N ILE A 215 1.17 -5.80 -2.16
CA ILE A 215 1.40 -6.22 -3.55
C ILE A 215 1.33 -7.74 -3.72
N GLY A 216 1.40 -8.52 -2.64
CA GLY A 216 1.25 -9.96 -2.71
C GLY A 216 1.30 -10.60 -1.34
N TYR A 217 1.50 -11.92 -1.31
CA TYR A 217 1.55 -12.71 -0.10
C TYR A 217 2.64 -13.77 -0.19
N SER A 218 3.24 -14.07 0.97
CA SER A 218 3.78 -15.39 1.23
C SER A 218 2.83 -16.12 2.17
N ALA A 219 2.63 -17.41 1.97
CA ALA A 219 1.64 -18.18 2.69
C ALA A 219 2.25 -19.50 3.19
N ARG A 220 2.34 -19.63 4.51
CA ARG A 220 2.82 -20.84 5.16
C ARG A 220 1.67 -21.81 5.39
N ILE A 221 1.85 -23.08 5.08
CA ILE A 221 0.88 -24.11 5.47
C ILE A 221 0.60 -24.09 6.98
N ALA A 222 -0.68 -24.21 7.36
CA ALA A 222 -1.08 -24.28 8.76
C ALA A 222 -0.52 -25.57 9.42
N PRO A 223 -0.21 -25.54 10.74
CA PRO A 223 0.22 -26.74 11.44
C PRO A 223 -0.90 -27.81 11.43
N GLY A 224 -0.52 -29.08 11.25
CA GLY A 224 -1.45 -30.21 11.22
C GLY A 224 -2.04 -30.53 9.84
N GLU A 225 -1.67 -29.76 8.81
CA GLU A 225 -2.02 -30.05 7.43
C GLU A 225 -1.00 -31.00 6.77
N ASP A 226 -1.36 -31.54 5.60
CA ASP A 226 -0.56 -32.50 4.84
C ASP A 226 0.86 -31.98 4.52
N GLU A 227 1.87 -32.68 5.03
CA GLU A 227 3.30 -32.36 4.86
C GLU A 227 3.80 -32.55 3.42
N SER A 228 3.03 -33.24 2.55
CA SER A 228 3.35 -33.36 1.12
C SER A 228 3.22 -32.03 0.38
N GLN A 229 2.45 -31.10 0.92
CA GLN A 229 2.27 -29.77 0.34
C GLN A 229 3.46 -28.86 0.63
N ALA A 230 3.76 -27.96 -0.31
CA ALA A 230 4.81 -26.98 -0.14
C ALA A 230 4.61 -26.15 1.14
N LYS A 231 5.63 -26.12 2.00
CA LYS A 231 5.62 -25.41 3.29
C LYS A 231 5.31 -23.92 3.15
N TYR A 232 5.83 -23.28 2.11
CA TYR A 232 5.55 -21.90 1.72
C TYR A 232 5.21 -21.82 0.25
N ILE A 233 4.22 -21.00 -0.07
CA ILE A 233 3.91 -20.59 -1.45
C ILE A 233 3.79 -19.07 -1.48
N ASN A 234 4.18 -18.46 -2.59
CA ASN A 234 4.04 -17.02 -2.79
C ASN A 234 2.95 -16.74 -3.83
N THR A 235 2.46 -15.51 -3.86
CA THR A 235 1.76 -14.97 -5.04
C THR A 235 2.63 -15.20 -6.28
N PRO A 236 2.05 -15.60 -7.42
CA PRO A 236 2.78 -15.64 -8.69
C PRO A 236 3.21 -14.23 -9.11
N GLU A 237 4.02 -14.12 -10.17
CA GLU A 237 4.30 -12.81 -10.77
C GLU A 237 2.99 -12.14 -11.22
N THR A 238 2.82 -10.86 -10.89
CA THR A 238 1.68 -10.02 -11.27
C THR A 238 2.17 -8.64 -11.71
N GLU A 239 1.27 -7.76 -12.13
CA GLU A 239 1.60 -6.38 -12.50
C GLU A 239 2.14 -5.52 -11.34
N VAL A 240 1.92 -5.97 -10.10
CA VAL A 240 2.33 -5.26 -8.87
C VAL A 240 3.35 -6.06 -8.04
N TYR A 241 3.53 -7.36 -8.29
CA TYR A 241 4.45 -8.22 -7.56
C TYR A 241 5.45 -8.88 -8.48
N HIS A 242 6.72 -8.48 -8.32
CA HIS A 242 7.87 -9.10 -8.96
C HIS A 242 8.84 -9.61 -7.90
N LYS A 243 8.97 -10.93 -7.75
CA LYS A 243 9.71 -11.54 -6.64
C LYS A 243 11.16 -11.08 -6.55
N SER A 244 11.80 -10.79 -7.68
CA SER A 244 13.19 -10.31 -7.74
C SER A 244 13.38 -8.90 -7.17
N ASN A 245 12.32 -8.10 -7.10
CA ASN A 245 12.38 -6.67 -6.80
C ASN A 245 11.77 -6.32 -5.44
N VAL A 246 11.48 -7.33 -4.62
CA VAL A 246 10.71 -7.15 -3.39
C VAL A 246 11.50 -7.67 -2.19
N LEU A 247 11.62 -6.81 -1.18
CA LEU A 247 12.18 -7.13 0.12
C LEU A 247 11.09 -7.06 1.19
N TYR A 248 10.84 -8.17 1.88
CA TYR A 248 9.80 -8.25 2.91
C TYR A 248 10.09 -7.30 4.08
N GLY A 249 9.08 -6.54 4.51
CA GLY A 249 9.19 -5.60 5.63
C GLY A 249 9.95 -4.30 5.33
N ILE A 250 10.25 -4.00 4.07
CA ILE A 250 10.99 -2.78 3.71
C ILE A 250 10.23 -1.49 4.05
N ASP A 251 8.90 -1.52 4.06
CA ASP A 251 8.06 -0.40 4.51
C ASP A 251 8.17 -0.16 6.03
N LYS A 252 8.46 -1.21 6.81
CA LYS A 252 8.63 -1.16 8.26
C LYS A 252 10.06 -0.85 8.70
N ALA A 253 11.03 -1.08 7.82
CA ALA A 253 12.45 -0.91 8.10
C ALA A 253 12.98 0.51 7.79
N LYS A 254 12.14 1.40 7.26
CA LYS A 254 12.51 2.79 6.99
C LYS A 254 12.53 3.58 8.29
N MET A 255 13.71 4.10 8.64
CA MET A 255 13.92 5.08 9.71
C MET A 255 13.49 6.47 9.29
#